data_AF-A0A0C2YFQ2-F1
#
_entry.id   AF-A0A0C2YFQ2-F1
#
_cell.length_a   1.000
_cell.length_b   1.000
_cell.length_c   1.000
_cell.angle_alpha   90.00
_cell.angle_beta   90.00
_cell.angle_gamma   90.00
#
_symmetry.space_group_name_H-M   'P 1'
#
loop_
_entity.id
_entity.type
_entity.pdbx_description
1 polymer ?
#
loop_
_entity_poly.entity_id
_entity_poly.type
_entity_poly.pdbx_seq_one_letter_code
_entity_poly.pdbx_strand_id
1 'polypeptide(L)'
;MPTVDNFSVWIEVEGEQLPEYQVQSFSKRDQSIRTCWIPSEAGKEFKIFYRDSLREVDTRTRILVDGVPCIGYVQRPKAVSASPDVIVHQGQIASATTYKPYVFSNCQLTG
;
A
#
# COMPACT_ATOMS: atom_id res chain seq x y z
N MET A 1 5.22 -3.95 3.50
CA MET A 1 6.40 -3.59 2.71
C MET A 1 7.44 -2.90 3.58
N PRO A 2 8.72 -3.12 3.31
CA PRO A 2 9.77 -2.60 4.16
C PRO A 2 9.90 -1.08 3.98
N THR A 3 10.23 -0.40 5.07
CA THR A 3 10.46 1.05 5.09
C THR A 3 11.57 1.47 4.13
N VAL A 4 11.35 2.57 3.42
CA VAL A 4 12.34 3.30 2.63
C VAL A 4 12.44 4.70 3.20
N ASP A 5 13.59 5.01 3.81
CA ASP A 5 13.83 6.29 4.47
C ASP A 5 12.71 6.63 5.48
N ASN A 6 11.93 7.68 5.23
CA ASN A 6 10.80 8.11 6.05
C ASN A 6 9.45 7.48 5.64
N PHE A 7 9.42 6.69 4.58
CA PHE A 7 8.22 6.07 4.03
C PHE A 7 8.07 4.62 4.50
N SER A 8 6.97 4.32 5.17
CA SER A 8 6.59 2.95 5.56
C SER A 8 5.31 2.57 4.84
N VAL A 9 5.19 1.29 4.45
CA VAL A 9 4.01 0.77 3.75
C VAL A 9 3.73 -0.61 4.30
N TRP A 10 2.52 -0.95 4.73
CA TRP A 10 2.23 -2.31 5.22
C TRP A 10 0.85 -2.76 4.76
N ILE A 11 0.62 -4.07 4.88
CA ILE A 11 -0.66 -4.68 4.56
C ILE A 11 -1.26 -5.20 5.85
N GLU A 12 -2.54 -4.92 6.08
CA GLU A 12 -3.29 -5.53 7.17
C GLU A 12 -4.41 -6.41 6.64
N VAL A 13 -4.68 -7.48 7.37
CA VAL A 13 -5.83 -8.36 7.21
C VAL A 13 -6.47 -8.48 8.59
N GLU A 14 -7.78 -8.25 8.68
CA GLU A 14 -8.53 -8.34 9.95
C GLU A 14 -7.96 -7.46 11.09
N GLY A 15 -7.29 -6.36 10.75
CA GLY A 15 -6.67 -5.43 11.70
C GLY A 15 -5.26 -5.81 12.15
N GLU A 16 -4.72 -6.91 11.66
CA GLU A 16 -3.38 -7.38 11.97
C GLU A 16 -2.42 -7.12 10.81
N GLN A 17 -1.26 -6.52 11.11
CA GLN A 17 -0.21 -6.29 10.13
C GLN A 17 0.41 -7.63 9.71
N LEU A 18 0.40 -7.90 8.40
CA LEU A 18 0.99 -9.11 7.85
C LEU A 18 2.53 -9.08 7.93
N PRO A 19 3.17 -10.23 8.22
CA PRO A 19 4.62 -10.33 8.19
C PRO A 19 5.16 -10.22 6.75
N GLU A 20 6.40 -9.75 6.65
CA GLU A 20 7.10 -9.58 5.39
C GLU A 20 8.25 -10.57 5.28
N TYR A 21 8.35 -11.21 4.12
CA TYR A 21 9.35 -12.24 3.84
C TYR A 21 10.19 -11.88 2.62
N GLN A 22 11.45 -12.35 2.61
CA GLN A 22 12.44 -12.10 1.54
C GLN A 22 12.48 -10.63 1.10
N VAL A 23 12.60 -9.73 2.08
CA VAL A 23 12.76 -8.30 1.81
C VAL A 23 14.02 -8.06 0.98
N GLN A 24 13.86 -7.46 -0.20
CA GLN A 24 14.95 -7.09 -1.10
C GLN A 24 14.94 -5.59 -1.37
N SER A 25 16.13 -5.05 -1.60
CA SER A 25 16.39 -3.63 -1.79
C SER A 25 17.16 -3.40 -3.07
N PHE A 26 16.68 -2.49 -3.91
CA PHE A 26 17.34 -2.14 -5.16
C PHE A 26 17.36 -0.62 -5.33
N SER A 27 18.39 -0.12 -6.01
CA SER A 27 18.47 1.28 -6.42
C SER A 27 18.60 1.33 -7.93
N LYS A 28 17.70 2.05 -8.62
CA LYS A 28 17.74 2.19 -10.08
C LYS A 28 17.41 3.63 -10.48
N ARG A 29 18.37 4.33 -11.09
CA ARG A 29 18.19 5.70 -11.61
C ARG A 29 17.45 6.60 -10.60
N ASP A 30 18.04 6.73 -9.41
CA ASP A 30 17.52 7.53 -8.28
C ASP A 30 16.18 7.05 -7.67
N GLN A 31 15.74 5.84 -8.01
CA GLN A 31 14.60 5.19 -7.38
C GLN A 31 15.07 4.15 -6.36
N SER A 32 14.70 4.37 -5.09
CA SER A 32 14.79 3.36 -4.05
C SER A 32 13.61 2.41 -4.16
N ILE A 33 13.88 1.15 -4.49
CA ILE A 33 12.87 0.11 -4.67
C ILE A 33 13.02 -0.90 -3.53
N ARG A 34 11.89 -1.35 -3.01
CA ARG A 34 11.80 -2.48 -2.11
C ARG A 34 10.77 -3.48 -2.62
N THR A 35 11.07 -4.76 -2.45
CA THR A 35 10.14 -5.86 -2.72
C THR A 35 10.13 -6.80 -1.53
N CYS A 36 8.98 -7.42 -1.28
CA CYS A 36 8.80 -8.43 -0.24
C CYS A 36 7.64 -9.35 -0.62
N TRP A 37 7.59 -10.52 0.00
CA TRP A 37 6.43 -11.40 0.00
C TRP A 37 5.62 -11.21 1.28
N ILE A 38 4.31 -11.37 1.17
CA ILE A 38 3.37 -11.40 2.29
C ILE A 38 2.50 -12.66 2.16
N PRO A 39 1.97 -13.20 3.26
CA PRO A 39 0.99 -14.28 3.18
C PRO A 39 -0.29 -13.76 2.50
N SER A 40 -0.88 -14.56 1.61
CA SER A 40 -2.11 -14.22 0.88
C SER A 40 -3.08 -15.39 0.93
N GLU A 41 -4.01 -15.34 1.87
CA GLU A 41 -5.07 -16.34 1.99
C GLU A 41 -6.26 -15.91 1.13
N ALA A 42 -6.64 -16.78 0.19
CA ALA A 42 -7.69 -16.47 -0.79
C ALA A 42 -9.02 -16.12 -0.10
N GLY A 43 -9.68 -15.08 -0.62
CA GLY A 43 -10.95 -14.59 -0.10
C GLY A 43 -10.83 -13.62 1.08
N LYS A 44 -9.66 -13.47 1.70
CA LYS A 44 -9.46 -12.46 2.75
C LYS A 44 -9.31 -11.06 2.16
N GLU A 45 -10.03 -10.12 2.76
CA GLU A 45 -9.87 -8.70 2.47
C GLU A 45 -8.56 -8.18 3.07
N PHE A 46 -7.87 -7.34 2.31
CA PHE A 46 -6.66 -6.68 2.80
C PHE A 46 -6.73 -5.18 2.60
N LYS A 47 -5.98 -4.45 3.42
CA LYS A 47 -5.89 -2.99 3.38
C LYS A 47 -4.43 -2.60 3.21
N ILE A 48 -4.19 -1.62 2.34
CA ILE A 48 -2.86 -1.07 2.10
C ILE A 48 -2.72 0.17 2.97
N PHE A 49 -1.76 0.15 3.87
CA PHE A 49 -1.40 1.29 4.70
C PHE A 49 -0.09 1.87 4.23
N TYR A 50 0.03 3.19 4.30
CA TYR A 50 1.30 3.84 4.07
C TYR A 50 1.40 5.13 4.87
N ARG A 51 2.64 5.47 5.22
CA ARG A 51 3.00 6.59 6.05
C ARG A 51 4.25 7.24 5.49
N ASP A 52 4.19 8.55 5.36
CA ASP A 52 5.38 9.40 5.31
C ASP A 52 5.49 9.98 6.72
N SER A 53 6.54 9.61 7.46
CA SER A 53 6.70 10.03 8.86
C SER A 53 7.24 11.46 9.02
N LEU A 54 7.86 12.02 7.97
CA LEU A 54 8.39 13.38 7.99
C LEU A 54 7.33 14.40 7.57
N ARG A 55 6.62 14.14 6.46
CA ARG A 55 5.60 15.05 5.88
C ARG A 55 6.05 16.50 5.75
N GLU A 56 7.22 16.71 5.18
CA GLU A 56 7.77 18.05 4.93
C GLU A 56 7.33 18.64 3.59
N VAL A 57 7.05 17.77 2.61
CA VAL A 57 6.64 18.14 1.25
C VAL A 57 5.34 17.43 0.85
N ASP A 58 4.76 17.83 -0.28
CA ASP A 58 3.64 17.11 -0.87
C ASP A 58 4.10 15.72 -1.34
N THR A 59 3.51 14.67 -0.78
CA THR A 59 3.78 13.28 -1.17
C THR A 59 2.59 12.73 -1.95
N ARG A 60 2.83 12.21 -3.17
CA ARG A 60 1.80 11.54 -3.97
C ARG A 60 2.04 10.04 -3.99
N THR A 61 1.00 9.27 -3.68
CA THR A 61 1.04 7.81 -3.78
C THR A 61 0.41 7.32 -5.07
N ARG A 62 1.01 6.28 -5.66
CA ARG A 62 0.44 5.53 -6.79
C ARG A 62 0.38 4.06 -6.39
N ILE A 63 -0.82 3.49 -6.41
CA ILE A 63 -1.07 2.09 -6.06
C ILE A 63 -1.40 1.33 -7.33
N LEU A 64 -0.81 0.15 -7.48
CA LEU A 64 -1.17 -0.82 -8.51
C LEU A 64 -1.46 -2.15 -7.82
N VAL A 65 -2.62 -2.74 -8.12
CA VAL A 65 -2.99 -4.08 -7.67
C VAL A 65 -3.19 -4.92 -8.93
N ASP A 66 -2.47 -6.04 -9.04
CA ASP A 66 -2.45 -6.90 -10.23
C ASP A 66 -2.22 -6.14 -11.55
N GLY A 67 -1.38 -5.10 -11.51
CA GLY A 67 -1.08 -4.22 -12.65
C GLY A 67 -2.15 -3.16 -12.95
N VAL A 68 -3.30 -3.19 -12.27
CA VAL A 68 -4.38 -2.21 -12.44
C VAL A 68 -4.11 -0.97 -11.57
N PRO A 69 -4.04 0.24 -12.15
CA PRO A 69 -3.92 1.47 -11.37
C PRO A 69 -5.12 1.66 -10.44
N CYS A 70 -4.84 1.96 -9.17
CA CYS A 70 -5.85 2.28 -8.17
C CYS A 70 -5.84 3.79 -7.88
N ILE A 71 -6.85 4.25 -7.13
CA ILE A 71 -6.86 5.63 -6.62
C ILE A 71 -5.60 5.84 -5.75
N GLY A 72 -5.01 7.01 -5.88
CA GLY A 72 -3.90 7.46 -5.04
C GLY A 72 -4.32 8.71 -4.29
N TYR A 73 -3.65 8.99 -3.18
CA TYR A 73 -3.86 10.21 -2.40
C TYR A 73 -2.64 11.11 -2.47
N VAL A 74 -2.89 12.41 -2.29
CA VAL A 74 -1.83 13.40 -2.05
C VAL A 74 -1.84 13.73 -0.56
N GLN A 75 -0.74 13.44 0.10
CA GLN A 75 -0.50 13.83 1.48
C GLN A 75 0.20 15.18 1.51
N ARG A 76 -0.43 16.17 2.13
CA ARG A 76 0.12 17.51 2.29
C ARG A 76 1.12 17.59 3.45
N PRO A 77 2.03 18.58 3.47
CA PRO A 77 2.92 18.80 4.60
C PRO A 77 2.19 18.98 5.93
N LYS A 78 2.82 18.55 7.03
CA LYS A 78 2.26 18.72 8.39
C LYS A 78 2.05 20.20 8.76
N ALA A 79 2.88 21.09 8.22
CA ALA A 79 2.77 22.53 8.45
C ALA A 79 1.47 23.14 7.89
N VAL A 80 0.81 22.48 6.94
CA VAL A 80 -0.39 23.01 6.26
C VAL A 80 -1.62 22.12 6.38
N SER A 81 -1.50 20.92 6.98
CA SER A 81 -2.60 19.97 7.11
C SER A 81 -2.52 19.17 8.40
N ALA A 82 -3.64 19.12 9.13
CA ALA A 82 -3.84 18.30 10.31
C ALA A 82 -4.32 16.86 9.99
N SER A 83 -4.37 16.46 8.71
CA SER A 83 -4.71 15.08 8.33
C SER A 83 -3.77 14.08 9.03
N PRO A 84 -4.21 12.84 9.29
CA PRO A 84 -3.32 11.78 9.77
C PRO A 84 -2.10 11.59 8.87
N ASP A 85 -1.00 11.11 9.42
CA ASP A 85 0.21 10.76 8.69
C ASP A 85 0.18 9.35 8.09
N VAL A 86 -0.75 8.53 8.54
CA VAL A 86 -1.10 7.22 7.99
C VAL A 86 -2.31 7.35 7.08
N ILE A 87 -2.16 6.88 5.84
CA ILE A 87 -3.25 6.76 4.89
C ILE A 87 -3.58 5.28 4.71
N VAL A 88 -4.88 4.98 4.66
CA VAL A 88 -5.41 3.64 4.48
C VAL A 88 -6.15 3.56 3.16
N HIS A 89 -5.81 2.56 2.35
CA HIS A 89 -6.47 2.27 1.09
C HIS A 89 -7.08 0.87 1.16
N GLN A 90 -8.41 0.81 1.19
CA GLN A 90 -9.13 -0.44 1.51
C GLN A 90 -9.75 -1.10 0.25
N GLY A 91 -9.63 -0.49 -0.93
CA GLY A 91 -10.37 -0.91 -2.13
C GLY A 91 -10.67 0.23 -3.08
N GLN A 92 -11.43 -0.03 -4.14
CA GLN A 92 -11.79 0.96 -5.16
C GLN A 92 -13.29 1.26 -5.18
N ILE A 93 -13.64 2.52 -5.44
CA ILE A 93 -15.02 2.90 -5.78
C ILE A 93 -15.27 2.48 -7.23
N ALA A 94 -16.12 1.48 -7.42
CA ALA A 94 -16.49 0.97 -8.75
C ALA A 94 -17.67 1.76 -9.36
N SER A 95 -18.52 2.35 -8.53
CA SER A 95 -19.64 3.22 -8.93
C SER A 95 -20.02 4.15 -7.78
N ALA A 96 -20.96 5.08 -7.99
CA ALA A 96 -21.48 5.96 -6.94
C ALA A 96 -22.02 5.21 -5.70
N THR A 97 -22.42 3.95 -5.86
CA THR A 97 -23.00 3.12 -4.78
C THR A 97 -22.22 1.84 -4.52
N THR A 98 -21.14 1.58 -5.27
CA THR A 98 -20.42 0.31 -5.20
C THR A 98 -18.98 0.54 -4.79
N TYR A 99 -18.63 -0.06 -3.66
CA TYR A 99 -17.27 -0.15 -3.17
C TYR A 99 -16.77 -1.58 -3.36
N LYS A 100 -15.58 -1.74 -3.94
CA LYS A 100 -14.94 -3.03 -4.18
C LYS A 100 -13.70 -3.14 -3.29
N PRO A 101 -13.74 -3.91 -2.19
CA PRO A 101 -12.57 -4.11 -1.35
C PRO A 101 -11.47 -4.85 -2.11
N TYR A 102 -10.22 -4.70 -1.64
CA TYR A 102 -9.15 -5.57 -2.12
C TYR A 102 -9.25 -6.93 -1.45
N VAL A 103 -9.23 -7.98 -2.26
CA VAL A 103 -9.37 -9.37 -1.82
C VAL A 103 -8.26 -10.17 -2.46
N PHE A 104 -7.59 -11.02 -1.68
CA PHE A 104 -6.64 -11.96 -2.26
C PHE A 104 -7.38 -12.97 -3.15
N SER A 105 -6.97 -13.06 -4.41
CA SER A 105 -7.53 -14.01 -5.36
C SER A 105 -7.01 -15.43 -5.07
N ASN A 106 -7.77 -16.43 -5.53
CA ASN A 106 -7.28 -17.80 -5.51
C ASN A 106 -6.18 -17.98 -6.56
N CYS A 107 -4.93 -18.09 -6.12
CA CYS A 107 -3.79 -18.32 -7.01
C CYS A 107 -3.73 -19.80 -7.41
N GLN A 108 -4.21 -20.12 -8.61
CA GLN A 108 -3.90 -21.43 -9.22
C GLN A 108 -2.46 -21.40 -9.73
N LEU A 109 -1.59 -22.18 -9.08
CA LEU A 109 -0.26 -22.45 -9.62
C LEU A 109 -0.46 -23.38 -10.83
N THR A 110 -0.13 -22.91 -12.02
CA THR A 110 -0.07 -23.78 -13.21
C THR A 110 1.05 -24.78 -12.98
N GLY A 111 0.68 -26.05 -12.78
CA GLY A 111 1.61 -27.19 -12.74
C GLY A 111 2.10 -27.59 -14.12
#